data_AF-A0A182T7B5-F1
#
_entry.id   AF-A0A182T7B5-F1
#
_cell.length_a   1.000
_cell.length_b   1.000
_cell.length_c   1.000
_cell.angle_alpha   90.00
_cell.angle_beta   90.00
_cell.angle_gamma   90.00
#
_symmetry.space_group_name_H-M   'P 1'
#
loop_
_entity.id
_entity.type
_entity.pdbx_description
1 polymer ?
#
loop_
_entity_poly.entity_id
_entity_poly.type
_entity_poly.pdbx_seq_one_letter_code
_entity_poly.pdbx_strand_id
1 'polypeptide(L)'
;MAALFFNPLQRIVLIGTVLQLAAGQQGSGLLRSGNNPFYDEPDDYLLQQQRTPNNVDDIFLRTGDLRSAEDYFCPEHWTAFRGTCLRVHKSPRKSWYAAQKICQAYQGELLSVDTIEKHSFVVKLLDRDVSKLGRYYVSARQVSPSNWVNADKSQLIAIEDALNYELLSSDTNDEFQSYFEGANVRNTIEQEEADDPRRFYQSDRYRNRNYLVLGFNMHKEKWQFYPVTGDDPYLFICEARTLYSQDNLNTLLEDRRQFDYGLEQTDVERIPRGPYFIRQPVDTTYDTGKASITRDVTLSCLAGGYPTPRYTWYKEEYVKDNLTVIQIDPLKNARHTVSGGNLIIHRPSQNLDQGTYHCTAQNSYGKVISESVQLNFGYILEFNLQRAPEKGEEN
;
A
#
# COMPACT_ATOMS: atom_id res chain seq x y z
N MET A 1 31.39 -44.79 -52.66
CA MET A 1 32.72 -45.41 -52.40
C MET A 1 33.55 -44.42 -51.60
N ALA A 2 34.40 -44.94 -50.70
CA ALA A 2 35.54 -44.27 -50.02
C ALA A 2 35.29 -42.93 -49.29
N ALA A 3 35.60 -42.94 -47.99
CA ALA A 3 35.91 -41.74 -47.20
C ALA A 3 37.42 -41.44 -47.26
N LEU A 4 37.87 -40.33 -46.65
CA LEU A 4 38.93 -40.33 -45.62
C LEU A 4 39.15 -38.93 -45.00
N PHE A 5 39.43 -38.92 -43.69
CA PHE A 5 39.90 -37.76 -42.90
C PHE A 5 41.41 -37.56 -43.05
N PHE A 6 41.95 -36.37 -42.69
CA PHE A 6 43.21 -36.29 -41.92
C PHE A 6 43.38 -34.95 -41.15
N ASN A 7 44.03 -35.05 -39.99
CA ASN A 7 44.51 -34.04 -39.03
C ASN A 7 45.75 -34.71 -38.38
N PRO A 8 46.91 -34.09 -38.02
CA PRO A 8 47.02 -33.37 -36.72
C PRO A 8 48.24 -32.39 -36.47
N LEU A 9 48.19 -31.69 -35.31
CA LEU A 9 49.23 -31.36 -34.28
C LEU A 9 50.77 -31.30 -34.58
N GLN A 10 51.50 -30.29 -34.04
CA GLN A 10 52.36 -30.38 -32.81
C GLN A 10 53.28 -29.15 -32.46
N ARG A 11 53.34 -28.84 -31.13
CA ARG A 11 54.41 -28.32 -30.20
C ARG A 11 55.67 -27.53 -30.65
N ILE A 12 56.15 -26.60 -29.78
CA ILE A 12 57.51 -26.55 -29.12
C ILE A 12 57.59 -25.44 -28.02
N VAL A 13 58.53 -25.56 -27.06
CA VAL A 13 58.77 -24.68 -25.86
C VAL A 13 60.29 -24.52 -25.55
N LEU A 14 60.75 -23.31 -25.16
CA LEU A 14 62.03 -22.94 -24.48
C LEU A 14 61.79 -21.58 -23.76
N ILE A 15 62.03 -21.30 -22.45
CA ILE A 15 63.18 -21.38 -21.51
C ILE A 15 64.27 -20.29 -21.71
N GLY A 16 64.52 -19.42 -20.70
CA GLY A 16 65.67 -18.49 -20.64
C GLY A 16 65.65 -17.41 -19.52
N THR A 17 66.65 -17.40 -18.64
CA THR A 17 66.76 -16.74 -17.31
C THR A 17 67.29 -15.29 -17.19
N VAL A 18 66.74 -14.52 -16.22
CA VAL A 18 67.36 -13.67 -15.16
C VAL A 18 68.61 -12.77 -15.41
N LEU A 19 68.52 -11.48 -15.00
CA LEU A 19 69.60 -10.71 -14.35
C LEU A 19 69.04 -9.60 -13.41
N GLN A 20 69.83 -9.11 -12.43
CA GLN A 20 69.41 -8.21 -11.33
C GLN A 20 70.54 -7.22 -10.95
N LEU A 21 70.22 -6.00 -10.45
CA LEU A 21 71.02 -4.98 -9.69
C LEU A 21 70.15 -3.69 -9.62
N ALA A 22 69.67 -3.10 -8.51
CA ALA A 22 70.28 -2.45 -7.33
C ALA A 22 71.01 -1.09 -7.60
N ALA A 23 71.00 -0.02 -6.77
CA ALA A 23 70.13 0.49 -5.68
C ALA A 23 70.66 1.89 -5.19
N GLY A 24 69.85 2.75 -4.52
CA GLY A 24 70.29 3.94 -3.73
C GLY A 24 69.62 5.29 -4.09
N GLN A 25 68.72 5.87 -3.27
CA GLN A 25 68.91 6.85 -2.15
C GLN A 25 69.07 8.34 -2.62
N GLN A 26 68.55 9.40 -1.97
CA GLN A 26 68.07 9.57 -0.57
C GLN A 26 67.14 10.81 -0.36
N GLY A 27 66.28 10.80 0.69
CA GLY A 27 65.72 11.97 1.43
C GLY A 27 64.31 12.50 1.07
N SER A 28 63.47 13.05 1.97
CA SER A 28 63.43 13.08 3.46
C SER A 28 62.07 13.63 3.98
N GLY A 29 61.44 12.98 4.99
CA GLY A 29 60.63 13.66 6.04
C GLY A 29 59.07 13.70 5.99
N LEU A 30 58.42 12.73 6.67
CA LEU A 30 57.26 12.83 7.62
C LEU A 30 55.95 13.58 7.19
N LEU A 31 54.72 13.11 7.44
CA LEU A 31 54.16 12.25 8.51
C LEU A 31 53.05 11.26 8.04
N ARG A 32 52.98 10.12 8.76
CA ARG A 32 51.84 9.22 9.15
C ARG A 32 50.39 9.59 8.75
N SER A 33 49.42 8.68 8.67
CA SER A 33 49.30 7.19 8.77
C SER A 33 47.81 6.87 8.56
N GLY A 34 47.36 5.93 7.72
CA GLY A 34 47.34 4.46 7.96
C GLY A 34 46.00 4.03 8.60
N ASN A 35 45.48 2.81 8.53
CA ASN A 35 45.85 1.55 7.87
C ASN A 35 44.52 0.84 7.46
N ASN A 36 44.39 0.12 6.35
CA ASN A 36 44.99 -1.17 5.96
C ASN A 36 44.42 -2.42 6.71
N PRO A 37 44.43 -3.61 6.08
CA PRO A 37 43.33 -4.58 6.17
C PRO A 37 43.66 -5.86 6.97
N PHE A 38 42.66 -6.74 7.17
CA PHE A 38 42.88 -8.11 7.63
C PHE A 38 41.75 -9.08 7.23
N TYR A 39 42.11 -10.28 6.78
CA TYR A 39 41.31 -11.50 6.67
C TYR A 39 42.25 -12.65 7.06
N ASP A 40 41.84 -13.47 8.06
CA ASP A 40 42.43 -14.73 8.60
C ASP A 40 42.00 -14.79 10.09
N GLU A 41 41.54 -15.88 10.73
CA GLU A 41 41.02 -17.20 10.31
C GLU A 41 39.97 -17.66 11.38
N PRO A 42 39.24 -18.79 11.24
CA PRO A 42 38.13 -19.16 12.14
C PRO A 42 38.55 -19.97 13.39
N ASP A 43 37.74 -19.96 14.46
CA ASP A 43 37.86 -20.98 15.52
C ASP A 43 36.55 -21.29 16.27
N ASP A 44 36.50 -22.48 16.86
CA ASP A 44 35.31 -23.25 17.28
C ASP A 44 34.83 -22.98 18.72
N TYR A 45 33.51 -22.85 18.93
CA TYR A 45 32.83 -23.02 20.23
C TYR A 45 31.36 -23.48 20.11
N LEU A 46 31.18 -24.72 19.64
CA LEU A 46 30.05 -25.58 20.06
C LEU A 46 30.35 -26.14 21.49
N LEU A 47 29.45 -26.40 22.45
CA LEU A 47 27.99 -26.59 22.53
C LEU A 47 27.51 -26.48 23.99
N GLN A 48 26.31 -25.95 24.25
CA GLN A 48 25.33 -26.34 25.31
C GLN A 48 24.14 -25.36 25.30
N GLN A 49 22.85 -25.72 25.18
CA GLN A 49 22.19 -27.02 25.05
C GLN A 49 20.77 -26.86 24.43
N GLN A 50 20.35 -27.80 23.58
CA GLN A 50 18.93 -28.16 23.28
C GLN A 50 17.96 -27.13 22.66
N ARG A 51 17.97 -26.99 21.32
CA ARG A 51 16.90 -27.51 20.42
C ARG A 51 17.16 -27.20 18.95
N THR A 52 16.99 -28.20 18.08
CA THR A 52 16.80 -28.05 16.62
C THR A 52 15.56 -28.86 16.23
N PRO A 53 14.90 -28.57 15.08
CA PRO A 53 15.46 -28.78 13.73
C PRO A 53 15.62 -27.45 12.97
N ASN A 54 16.81 -27.07 12.46
CA ASN A 54 17.54 -27.64 11.30
C ASN A 54 16.63 -27.75 10.07
N ASN A 55 16.36 -26.71 9.26
CA ASN A 55 17.27 -25.72 8.69
C ASN A 55 16.45 -24.47 8.31
N VAL A 56 16.88 -23.28 8.73
CA VAL A 56 16.13 -22.01 8.63
C VAL A 56 17.04 -20.87 8.14
N ASP A 57 18.24 -21.21 7.67
CA ASP A 57 19.42 -20.34 7.82
C ASP A 57 19.46 -19.18 6.80
N ASP A 58 18.51 -19.15 5.87
CA ASP A 58 18.32 -18.11 4.85
C ASP A 58 17.01 -17.29 5.02
N ILE A 59 16.38 -17.30 6.21
CA ILE A 59 15.33 -16.30 6.54
C ILE A 59 15.89 -14.85 6.46
N PHE A 60 17.22 -14.67 6.55
CA PHE A 60 17.79 -13.51 7.23
C PHE A 60 18.65 -12.52 6.44
N LEU A 61 19.18 -12.84 5.26
CA LEU A 61 20.28 -12.00 4.72
C LEU A 61 19.88 -10.61 4.20
N ARG A 62 18.60 -10.34 3.87
CA ARG A 62 18.19 -9.04 3.26
C ARG A 62 16.80 -8.48 3.59
N THR A 63 16.08 -8.96 4.61
CA THR A 63 14.82 -8.30 5.02
C THR A 63 15.08 -6.99 5.76
N GLY A 64 15.16 -5.88 5.01
CA GLY A 64 15.16 -4.52 5.54
C GLY A 64 13.81 -4.06 6.15
N ASP A 65 12.87 -4.98 6.31
CA ASP A 65 11.56 -4.79 6.94
C ASP A 65 11.37 -5.82 8.06
N LEU A 66 11.14 -5.34 9.29
CA LEU A 66 11.00 -6.14 10.51
C LEU A 66 9.66 -6.91 10.53
N ARG A 67 9.63 -8.10 9.92
CA ARG A 67 8.53 -9.07 10.02
C ARG A 67 8.99 -10.33 10.75
N SER A 68 8.13 -10.89 11.60
CA SER A 68 8.47 -12.12 12.32
C SER A 68 8.22 -13.35 11.45
N ALA A 69 8.86 -14.48 11.79
CA ALA A 69 8.57 -15.76 11.11
C ALA A 69 7.09 -16.16 11.24
N GLU A 70 6.39 -15.69 12.28
CA GLU A 70 4.97 -15.97 12.52
C GLU A 70 4.05 -15.33 11.47
N ASP A 71 4.44 -14.21 10.85
CA ASP A 71 3.65 -13.57 9.78
C ASP A 71 3.43 -14.50 8.57
N TYR A 72 4.33 -15.48 8.35
CA TYR A 72 4.24 -16.47 7.27
C TYR A 72 3.35 -17.68 7.60
N PHE A 73 2.80 -17.77 8.82
CA PHE A 73 1.86 -18.82 9.18
C PHE A 73 0.40 -18.49 8.83
N CYS A 74 0.13 -17.25 8.39
CA CYS A 74 -1.20 -16.80 7.99
C CYS A 74 -1.29 -16.59 6.47
N PRO A 75 -2.42 -16.95 5.80
CA PRO A 75 -2.59 -16.76 4.37
C PRO A 75 -2.51 -15.30 3.91
N GLU A 76 -2.43 -15.07 2.59
CA GLU A 76 -2.32 -13.71 2.04
C GLU A 76 -3.43 -12.77 2.54
N HIS A 77 -3.02 -11.54 2.87
CA HIS A 77 -3.84 -10.47 3.47
C HIS A 77 -4.42 -10.76 4.86
N TRP A 78 -4.00 -11.85 5.53
CA TRP A 78 -4.14 -12.01 6.97
C TRP A 78 -2.86 -11.56 7.68
N THR A 79 -2.94 -11.27 8.98
CA THR A 79 -1.80 -10.90 9.82
C THR A 79 -1.79 -11.80 11.06
N ALA A 80 -0.63 -12.34 11.42
CA ALA A 80 -0.51 -13.23 12.56
C ALA A 80 -0.57 -12.46 13.90
N PHE A 81 -1.24 -13.06 14.88
CA PHE A 81 -1.22 -12.61 16.27
C PHE A 81 -1.39 -13.80 17.22
N ARG A 82 -0.34 -14.16 17.98
CA ARG A 82 -0.38 -15.18 19.05
C ARG A 82 -1.13 -16.48 18.68
N GLY A 83 -0.90 -17.02 17.48
CA GLY A 83 -1.54 -18.27 17.03
C GLY A 83 -2.95 -18.12 16.45
N THR A 84 -3.42 -16.90 16.18
CA THR A 84 -4.58 -16.64 15.31
C THR A 84 -4.19 -15.73 14.15
N CYS A 85 -4.99 -15.77 13.08
CA CYS A 85 -4.88 -14.89 11.94
C CYS A 85 -5.99 -13.85 11.99
N LEU A 86 -5.63 -12.57 11.85
CA LEU A 86 -6.55 -11.43 11.83
C LEU A 86 -6.63 -10.82 10.42
N ARG A 87 -7.84 -10.43 9.99
CA ARG A 87 -8.06 -9.74 8.70
C ARG A 87 -9.05 -8.60 8.83
N VAL A 88 -8.63 -7.41 8.37
CA VAL A 88 -9.46 -6.20 8.36
C VAL A 88 -10.18 -6.09 7.02
N HIS A 89 -11.51 -6.11 7.04
CA HIS A 89 -12.35 -5.97 5.85
C HIS A 89 -12.74 -4.50 5.65
N LYS A 90 -12.01 -3.79 4.78
CA LYS A 90 -12.21 -2.36 4.49
C LYS A 90 -13.32 -2.03 3.47
N SER A 91 -13.86 -3.05 2.78
CA SER A 91 -15.02 -2.90 1.89
C SER A 91 -15.63 -4.28 1.58
N PRO A 92 -16.95 -4.39 1.34
CA PRO A 92 -17.99 -3.38 1.59
C PRO A 92 -18.42 -3.36 3.07
N ARG A 93 -19.08 -2.27 3.50
CA ARG A 93 -19.72 -2.21 4.82
C ARG A 93 -20.88 -3.22 4.92
N LYS A 94 -21.08 -3.82 6.09
CA LYS A 94 -22.08 -4.87 6.38
C LYS A 94 -22.69 -4.67 7.77
N SER A 95 -23.93 -5.15 7.94
CA SER A 95 -24.54 -5.37 9.25
C SER A 95 -23.79 -6.44 10.04
N TRP A 96 -23.92 -6.44 11.38
CA TRP A 96 -23.20 -7.35 12.27
C TRP A 96 -23.39 -8.83 11.88
N TYR A 97 -24.64 -9.25 11.60
CA TYR A 97 -24.93 -10.64 11.24
C TYR A 97 -24.28 -11.05 9.91
N ALA A 98 -24.31 -10.16 8.90
CA ALA A 98 -23.68 -10.42 7.61
C ALA A 98 -22.14 -10.44 7.72
N ALA A 99 -21.55 -9.57 8.56
CA ALA A 99 -20.13 -9.57 8.85
C ALA A 99 -19.69 -10.88 9.54
N GLN A 100 -20.40 -11.31 10.59
CA GLN A 100 -20.16 -12.60 11.27
C GLN A 100 -20.26 -13.78 10.28
N LYS A 101 -21.24 -13.77 9.37
CA LYS A 101 -21.36 -14.82 8.33
C LYS A 101 -20.19 -14.85 7.35
N ILE A 102 -19.61 -13.69 7.01
CA ILE A 102 -18.40 -13.63 6.17
C ILE A 102 -17.20 -14.20 6.93
N CYS A 103 -17.01 -13.85 8.20
CA CYS A 103 -15.91 -14.44 9.00
C CYS A 103 -16.07 -15.96 9.13
N GLN A 104 -17.29 -16.46 9.35
CA GLN A 104 -17.59 -17.90 9.42
C GLN A 104 -17.27 -18.64 8.10
N ALA A 105 -17.43 -17.99 6.94
CA ALA A 105 -17.02 -18.56 5.66
C ALA A 105 -15.48 -18.74 5.54
N TYR A 106 -14.71 -17.95 6.27
CA TYR A 106 -13.24 -18.08 6.41
C TYR A 106 -12.82 -18.93 7.62
N GLN A 107 -13.72 -19.76 8.17
CA GLN A 107 -13.49 -20.59 9.38
C GLN A 107 -13.10 -19.78 10.63
N GLY A 108 -13.45 -18.48 10.66
CA GLY A 108 -13.23 -17.58 11.78
C GLY A 108 -14.53 -17.01 12.31
N GLU A 109 -14.40 -16.06 13.23
CA GLU A 109 -15.51 -15.25 13.75
C GLU A 109 -15.11 -13.77 13.71
N LEU A 110 -16.01 -12.87 14.10
CA LEU A 110 -15.62 -11.49 14.38
C LEU A 110 -14.53 -11.46 15.47
N LEU A 111 -13.64 -10.47 15.38
CA LEU A 111 -12.55 -10.25 16.33
C LEU A 111 -13.06 -10.18 17.77
N SER A 112 -12.51 -11.04 18.63
CA SER A 112 -12.76 -11.02 20.08
C SER A 112 -11.66 -10.22 20.77
N VAL A 113 -11.99 -9.15 21.50
CA VAL A 113 -11.00 -8.28 22.14
C VAL A 113 -11.00 -8.52 23.65
N ASP A 114 -10.10 -9.39 24.08
CA ASP A 114 -9.99 -9.96 25.43
C ASP A 114 -8.76 -9.47 26.20
N THR A 115 -7.64 -9.14 25.53
CA THR A 115 -6.38 -8.70 26.18
C THR A 115 -5.86 -7.35 25.68
N ILE A 116 -5.10 -6.66 26.54
CA ILE A 116 -4.49 -5.34 26.24
C ILE A 116 -3.57 -5.43 25.02
N GLU A 117 -2.83 -6.52 24.87
CA GLU A 117 -1.93 -6.72 23.74
C GLU A 117 -2.72 -6.92 22.43
N LYS A 118 -3.83 -7.67 22.46
CA LYS A 118 -4.68 -7.84 21.27
C LYS A 118 -5.33 -6.51 20.86
N HIS A 119 -5.87 -5.75 21.82
CA HIS A 119 -6.38 -4.40 21.56
C HIS A 119 -5.29 -3.50 20.95
N SER A 120 -4.10 -3.44 21.57
CA SER A 120 -2.99 -2.59 21.10
C SER A 120 -2.49 -3.00 19.71
N PHE A 121 -2.45 -4.29 19.41
CA PHE A 121 -2.07 -4.81 18.11
C PHE A 121 -3.09 -4.45 17.03
N VAL A 122 -4.39 -4.61 17.32
CA VAL A 122 -5.48 -4.24 16.41
C VAL A 122 -5.47 -2.74 16.15
N VAL A 123 -5.30 -1.92 17.19
CA VAL A 123 -5.12 -0.46 17.05
C VAL A 123 -3.96 -0.15 16.11
N LYS A 124 -2.77 -0.76 16.32
CA LYS A 124 -1.59 -0.57 15.44
C LYS A 124 -1.84 -1.01 13.99
N LEU A 125 -2.67 -2.04 13.77
CA LEU A 125 -3.05 -2.50 12.44
C LEU A 125 -4.00 -1.51 11.73
N LEU A 126 -4.92 -0.89 12.48
CA LEU A 126 -5.88 0.09 11.98
C LEU A 126 -5.27 1.49 11.80
N ASP A 127 -4.30 1.89 12.63
CA ASP A 127 -3.68 3.23 12.62
C ASP A 127 -2.88 3.52 11.33
N ARG A 128 -2.55 2.47 10.55
CA ARG A 128 -2.04 2.58 9.17
C ARG A 128 -3.00 3.26 8.21
N ASP A 129 -4.29 3.39 8.56
CA ASP A 129 -5.28 4.10 7.77
C ASP A 129 -5.24 5.60 8.06
N VAL A 130 -4.69 6.38 7.13
CA VAL A 130 -4.52 7.84 7.24
C VAL A 130 -5.85 8.56 7.52
N SER A 131 -6.98 8.01 7.08
CA SER A 131 -8.29 8.66 7.28
C SER A 131 -8.81 8.54 8.71
N LYS A 132 -8.52 7.44 9.41
CA LYS A 132 -9.10 7.04 10.71
C LYS A 132 -10.65 7.12 10.80
N LEU A 133 -11.37 7.24 9.68
CA LEU A 133 -12.84 7.34 9.63
C LEU A 133 -13.56 5.98 9.72
N GLY A 134 -12.80 4.88 9.63
CA GLY A 134 -13.35 3.53 9.69
C GLY A 134 -13.84 3.14 11.08
N ARG A 135 -15.05 2.58 11.16
CA ARG A 135 -15.58 1.89 12.35
C ARG A 135 -15.73 0.41 12.04
N TYR A 136 -15.26 -0.44 12.95
CA TYR A 136 -15.05 -1.86 12.73
C TYR A 136 -15.80 -2.71 13.76
N TYR A 137 -16.74 -3.54 13.33
CA TYR A 137 -17.41 -4.50 14.20
C TYR A 137 -16.42 -5.48 14.84
N VAL A 138 -16.65 -5.71 16.13
CA VAL A 138 -16.03 -6.75 16.95
C VAL A 138 -17.10 -7.76 17.40
N SER A 139 -16.69 -8.89 17.97
CA SER A 139 -17.62 -9.95 18.39
C SER A 139 -18.40 -9.62 19.66
N ALA A 140 -17.92 -8.64 20.43
CA ALA A 140 -18.48 -8.24 21.72
C ALA A 140 -19.96 -7.83 21.63
N ARG A 141 -20.78 -8.49 22.46
CA ARG A 141 -22.22 -8.28 22.61
C ARG A 141 -22.56 -7.92 24.06
N GLN A 142 -23.55 -7.05 24.24
CA GLN A 142 -24.07 -6.71 25.56
C GLN A 142 -24.86 -7.90 26.15
N VAL A 143 -24.49 -8.30 27.36
CA VAL A 143 -25.18 -9.37 28.13
C VAL A 143 -25.93 -8.77 29.33
N SER A 144 -25.40 -7.69 29.91
CA SER A 144 -26.10 -6.86 30.90
C SER A 144 -25.69 -5.39 30.71
N PRO A 145 -26.36 -4.41 31.36
CA PRO A 145 -26.08 -2.98 31.14
C PRO A 145 -24.61 -2.59 31.27
N SER A 146 -23.85 -3.25 32.14
CA SER A 146 -22.43 -3.01 32.38
C SER A 146 -21.49 -4.10 31.84
N ASN A 147 -22.00 -5.19 31.25
CA ASN A 147 -21.19 -6.35 30.87
C ASN A 147 -21.29 -6.68 29.38
N TRP A 148 -20.12 -6.78 28.75
CA TRP A 148 -19.92 -7.08 27.33
C TRP A 148 -19.09 -8.35 27.20
N VAL A 149 -19.55 -9.29 26.38
CA VAL A 149 -18.94 -10.61 26.22
C VAL A 149 -18.66 -10.87 24.75
N ASN A 150 -17.44 -11.30 24.44
CA ASN A 150 -16.99 -11.67 23.10
C ASN A 150 -17.61 -13.03 22.65
N ALA A 151 -17.55 -13.36 21.36
CA ALA A 151 -18.08 -14.62 20.83
C ALA A 151 -17.41 -15.88 21.43
N ASP A 152 -16.12 -15.78 21.76
CA ASP A 152 -15.35 -16.83 22.45
C ASP A 152 -15.71 -17.00 23.95
N LYS A 153 -16.69 -16.22 24.44
CA LYS A 153 -17.16 -16.16 25.83
C LYS A 153 -16.20 -15.48 26.81
N SER A 154 -15.10 -14.90 26.34
CA SER A 154 -14.28 -13.99 27.14
C SER A 154 -15.05 -12.69 27.44
N GLN A 155 -14.71 -12.03 28.55
CA GLN A 155 -15.20 -10.67 28.79
C GLN A 155 -14.49 -9.70 27.83
N LEU A 156 -15.20 -8.67 27.39
CA LEU A 156 -14.58 -7.55 26.71
C LEU A 156 -13.51 -6.95 27.64
N ILE A 157 -12.38 -6.57 27.05
CA ILE A 157 -11.31 -5.88 27.75
C ILE A 157 -11.79 -4.67 28.58
N ALA A 158 -11.45 -4.66 29.86
CA ALA A 158 -11.62 -3.52 30.73
C ALA A 158 -10.43 -2.55 30.57
N ILE A 159 -10.60 -1.50 29.76
CA ILE A 159 -9.73 -0.31 29.75
C ILE A 159 -10.54 0.87 30.32
N GLU A 160 -9.91 1.76 31.06
CA GLU A 160 -10.49 3.05 31.43
C GLU A 160 -10.90 3.83 30.16
N ASP A 161 -12.08 4.45 30.19
CA ASP A 161 -12.71 5.14 29.04
C ASP A 161 -12.83 4.30 27.74
N ALA A 162 -12.78 2.95 27.82
CA ALA A 162 -12.89 2.08 26.63
C ALA A 162 -14.20 2.27 25.85
N LEU A 163 -15.31 2.41 26.57
CA LEU A 163 -16.66 2.49 26.02
C LEU A 163 -17.10 3.96 25.94
N ASN A 164 -17.35 4.41 24.71
CA ASN A 164 -17.87 5.73 24.44
C ASN A 164 -19.37 5.66 24.09
N TYR A 165 -20.19 6.11 25.03
CA TYR A 165 -21.65 6.22 24.88
C TYR A 165 -22.08 7.57 24.23
N GLU A 166 -21.16 8.53 24.05
CA GLU A 166 -21.37 9.85 23.47
C GLU A 166 -21.31 9.81 21.92
N LEU A 167 -22.40 9.37 21.30
CA LEU A 167 -22.73 9.65 19.89
C LEU A 167 -24.25 9.86 19.80
N LEU A 168 -24.79 11.05 19.54
CA LEU A 168 -24.31 12.09 18.60
C LEU A 168 -24.45 13.51 19.20
N SER A 169 -23.43 14.36 19.09
CA SER A 169 -23.54 15.79 19.39
C SER A 169 -22.70 16.66 18.44
N SER A 170 -23.17 16.78 17.20
CA SER A 170 -22.96 17.97 16.35
C SER A 170 -23.99 17.96 15.22
N ASP A 171 -24.55 19.13 14.90
CA ASP A 171 -25.41 19.43 13.75
C ASP A 171 -26.86 18.93 13.75
N THR A 172 -27.57 19.17 14.85
CA THR A 172 -28.82 19.99 14.79
C THR A 172 -28.95 20.81 16.07
N ASN A 173 -29.28 22.09 15.94
CA ASN A 173 -30.00 22.79 17.01
C ASN A 173 -31.34 22.06 17.18
N ASP A 174 -31.51 21.31 18.27
CA ASP A 174 -32.81 21.07 18.92
C ASP A 174 -32.60 20.35 20.27
N GLU A 175 -32.88 21.10 21.35
CA GLU A 175 -33.60 20.67 22.54
C GLU A 175 -33.29 19.27 23.14
N PHE A 176 -32.14 19.11 23.82
CA PHE A 176 -31.99 18.04 24.83
C PHE A 176 -31.20 18.45 26.08
N GLN A 177 -31.66 19.53 26.73
CA GLN A 177 -31.17 19.98 28.03
C GLN A 177 -32.29 20.00 29.09
N SER A 178 -33.06 18.90 29.18
CA SER A 178 -34.25 18.80 30.04
C SER A 178 -34.32 17.56 30.93
N TYR A 179 -33.35 16.64 30.87
CA TYR A 179 -33.43 15.34 31.58
C TYR A 179 -32.57 15.17 32.84
N PHE A 180 -31.82 16.20 33.27
CA PHE A 180 -30.96 16.13 34.48
C PHE A 180 -31.19 17.23 35.55
N GLU A 181 -32.27 18.02 35.45
CA GLU A 181 -32.75 18.90 36.54
C GLU A 181 -34.13 18.47 37.09
N GLY A 182 -34.51 17.21 36.89
CA GLY A 182 -35.82 16.66 37.28
C GLY A 182 -35.95 16.20 38.74
N ALA A 183 -34.97 16.45 39.61
CA ALA A 183 -34.91 15.88 40.96
C ALA A 183 -34.78 16.94 42.06
N ASN A 184 -35.71 17.91 42.14
CA ASN A 184 -36.16 18.58 43.39
C ASN A 184 -37.15 19.76 43.16
N VAL A 185 -38.39 19.54 42.68
CA VAL A 185 -39.52 20.47 42.94
C VAL A 185 -40.80 19.69 43.26
N ARG A 186 -41.66 20.28 44.11
CA ARG A 186 -42.84 19.67 44.75
C ARG A 186 -44.13 19.81 43.92
N ASN A 187 -45.09 18.93 44.24
CA ASN A 187 -46.54 18.91 43.98
C ASN A 187 -47.23 20.19 43.42
N THR A 188 -47.91 20.02 42.27
CA THR A 188 -49.23 20.58 41.85
C THR A 188 -49.61 19.82 40.56
N ILE A 189 -50.58 18.90 40.54
CA ILE A 189 -52.05 19.07 40.39
C ILE A 189 -52.46 19.74 39.06
N GLU A 190 -53.16 18.96 38.21
CA GLU A 190 -53.99 19.32 37.03
C GLU A 190 -53.26 20.04 35.86
N GLN A 191 -53.30 19.63 34.57
CA GLN A 191 -54.46 19.24 33.76
C GLN A 191 -54.04 18.66 32.37
N GLU A 192 -54.89 17.79 31.81
CA GLU A 192 -55.17 17.52 30.38
C GLU A 192 -54.13 16.96 29.36
N GLU A 193 -54.67 16.15 28.45
CA GLU A 193 -54.01 15.18 27.56
C GLU A 193 -53.34 15.77 26.32
N ALA A 194 -52.21 15.17 25.92
CA ALA A 194 -51.86 14.93 24.51
C ALA A 194 -50.91 13.73 24.40
N ASP A 195 -51.42 12.56 23.99
CA ASP A 195 -50.63 11.34 23.80
C ASP A 195 -49.85 11.42 22.48
N ASP A 196 -48.54 11.75 22.53
CA ASP A 196 -47.67 11.82 21.36
C ASP A 196 -47.06 10.43 21.04
N PRO A 197 -47.43 9.80 19.90
CA PRO A 197 -46.91 8.48 19.51
C PRO A 197 -45.40 8.46 19.29
N ARG A 198 -44.74 9.61 19.10
CA ARG A 198 -43.30 9.69 18.78
C ARG A 198 -42.39 9.32 19.95
N ARG A 199 -42.86 9.46 21.21
CA ARG A 199 -42.07 9.10 22.40
C ARG A 199 -41.75 7.60 22.47
N PHE A 200 -42.62 6.73 21.98
CA PHE A 200 -42.36 5.28 21.95
C PHE A 200 -41.26 4.90 20.93
N TYR A 201 -41.26 5.51 19.73
CA TYR A 201 -40.31 5.14 18.67
C TYR A 201 -38.85 5.55 18.93
N GLN A 202 -38.60 6.59 19.74
CA GLN A 202 -37.23 6.96 20.10
C GLN A 202 -36.64 6.01 21.17
N SER A 203 -37.45 5.56 22.15
CA SER A 203 -37.02 4.64 23.23
C SER A 203 -36.32 3.38 22.69
N ASP A 204 -36.92 2.72 21.71
CA ASP A 204 -36.45 1.39 21.27
C ASP A 204 -35.13 1.44 20.48
N ARG A 205 -34.83 2.57 19.83
CA ARG A 205 -33.58 2.76 19.08
C ARG A 205 -32.36 2.89 19.99
N TYR A 206 -32.55 3.33 21.23
CA TYR A 206 -31.49 3.35 22.26
C TYR A 206 -31.38 2.02 23.02
N ARG A 207 -32.49 1.27 23.18
CA ARG A 207 -32.51 -0.03 23.89
C ARG A 207 -31.86 -1.19 23.12
N ASN A 208 -31.65 -1.08 21.80
CA ASN A 208 -31.17 -2.18 20.97
C ASN A 208 -29.70 -2.04 20.49
N ARG A 209 -28.90 -1.22 21.17
CA ARG A 209 -27.45 -1.04 20.87
C ARG A 209 -26.59 -2.17 21.45
N ASN A 210 -26.93 -3.41 21.11
CA ASN A 210 -26.38 -4.63 21.72
C ASN A 210 -24.99 -5.04 21.19
N TYR A 211 -24.39 -4.29 20.26
CA TYR A 211 -23.14 -4.63 19.58
C TYR A 211 -22.13 -3.48 19.66
N LEU A 212 -20.83 -3.79 19.54
CA LEU A 212 -19.76 -2.79 19.53
C LEU A 212 -19.07 -2.66 18.17
N VAL A 213 -18.70 -1.42 17.85
CA VAL A 213 -17.68 -1.11 16.84
C VAL A 213 -16.50 -0.40 17.47
N LEU A 214 -15.28 -0.79 17.09
CA LEU A 214 -14.05 -0.07 17.39
C LEU A 214 -13.87 1.08 16.38
N GLY A 215 -13.62 2.29 16.87
CA GLY A 215 -13.42 3.49 16.04
C GLY A 215 -12.50 4.51 16.71
N PHE A 216 -11.94 5.43 15.93
CA PHE A 216 -11.09 6.48 16.46
C PHE A 216 -11.91 7.72 16.85
N ASN A 217 -11.75 8.19 18.09
CA ASN A 217 -12.29 9.45 18.56
C ASN A 217 -11.31 10.58 18.25
N MET A 218 -11.64 11.43 17.29
CA MET A 218 -10.82 12.59 16.91
C MET A 218 -10.63 13.60 18.06
N HIS A 219 -11.64 13.79 18.94
CA HIS A 219 -11.57 14.77 20.03
C HIS A 219 -10.69 14.33 21.20
N LYS A 220 -10.64 13.02 21.47
CA LYS A 220 -9.83 12.42 22.55
C LYS A 220 -8.53 11.80 22.03
N GLU A 221 -8.27 11.88 20.72
CA GLU A 221 -7.17 11.23 19.97
C GLU A 221 -6.95 9.75 20.32
N LYS A 222 -8.04 9.03 20.61
CA LYS A 222 -8.01 7.66 21.16
C LYS A 222 -8.97 6.73 20.44
N TRP A 223 -8.57 5.47 20.28
CA TRP A 223 -9.46 4.40 19.86
C TRP A 223 -10.42 4.02 21.00
N GLN A 224 -11.71 3.92 20.70
CA GLN A 224 -12.78 3.60 21.64
C GLN A 224 -13.82 2.67 21.01
N PHE A 225 -14.53 1.94 21.85
CA PHE A 225 -15.68 1.11 21.48
C PHE A 225 -16.97 1.92 21.55
N TYR A 226 -17.80 1.83 20.52
CA TYR A 226 -19.07 2.52 20.40
C TYR A 226 -20.23 1.51 20.35
N PRO A 227 -21.23 1.61 21.25
CA PRO A 227 -22.47 0.84 21.16
C PRO A 227 -23.31 1.25 19.95
N VAL A 228 -23.65 0.27 19.12
CA VAL A 228 -24.39 0.42 17.85
C VAL A 228 -25.46 -0.66 17.71
N THR A 229 -26.39 -0.47 16.77
CA THR A 229 -27.36 -1.52 16.41
C THR A 229 -26.69 -2.60 15.56
N GLY A 230 -27.35 -3.74 15.40
CA GLY A 230 -26.85 -4.85 14.58
C GLY A 230 -27.03 -4.64 13.08
N ASP A 231 -27.92 -3.72 12.68
CA ASP A 231 -28.36 -3.52 11.29
C ASP A 231 -27.52 -2.46 10.57
N ASP A 232 -26.89 -1.55 11.32
CA ASP A 232 -26.06 -0.48 10.80
C ASP A 232 -24.86 -1.01 9.98
N PRO A 233 -24.59 -0.48 8.77
CA PRO A 233 -23.53 -1.00 7.92
C PRO A 233 -22.15 -0.43 8.32
N TYR A 234 -21.30 -1.25 8.93
CA TYR A 234 -19.93 -0.92 9.29
C TYR A 234 -18.88 -1.82 8.64
N LEU A 235 -17.60 -1.48 8.80
CA LEU A 235 -16.50 -2.38 8.46
C LEU A 235 -16.37 -3.45 9.56
N PHE A 236 -15.52 -4.45 9.38
CA PHE A 236 -15.37 -5.52 10.35
C PHE A 236 -13.98 -6.16 10.31
N ILE A 237 -13.64 -6.86 11.38
CA ILE A 237 -12.37 -7.59 11.51
C ILE A 237 -12.71 -9.04 11.83
N CYS A 238 -12.15 -9.97 11.06
CA CYS A 238 -12.27 -11.40 11.32
C CYS A 238 -11.04 -11.93 12.05
N GLU A 239 -11.26 -12.89 12.96
CA GLU A 239 -10.25 -13.66 13.68
C GLU A 239 -10.46 -15.15 13.38
N ALA A 240 -9.43 -15.83 12.91
CA ALA A 240 -9.48 -17.26 12.58
C ALA A 240 -8.27 -18.00 13.17
N ARG A 241 -8.53 -19.04 13.98
CA ARG A 241 -7.46 -19.89 14.54
C ARG A 241 -7.02 -21.00 13.57
N THR A 242 -7.96 -21.56 12.79
CA THR A 242 -7.66 -22.67 11.87
C THR A 242 -6.81 -22.25 10.67
N LEU A 243 -6.79 -20.97 10.33
CA LEU A 243 -5.95 -20.43 9.25
C LEU A 243 -4.47 -20.30 9.65
N TYR A 244 -4.15 -20.32 10.96
CA TYR A 244 -2.77 -20.31 11.43
C TYR A 244 -2.18 -21.72 11.30
N SER A 245 -1.35 -21.92 10.28
CA SER A 245 -0.64 -23.20 10.06
C SER A 245 0.82 -22.97 9.69
N GLN A 246 1.69 -23.85 10.17
CA GLN A 246 3.10 -23.88 9.77
C GLN A 246 3.27 -24.31 8.31
N ASP A 247 2.32 -25.07 7.74
CA ASP A 247 2.36 -25.50 6.34
C ASP A 247 2.30 -24.30 5.36
N ASN A 248 1.61 -23.23 5.75
CA ASN A 248 1.52 -21.99 4.97
C ASN A 248 2.88 -21.32 4.75
N LEU A 249 3.86 -21.55 5.63
CA LEU A 249 5.20 -20.98 5.51
C LEU A 249 5.86 -21.42 4.20
N ASN A 250 5.79 -22.71 3.88
CA ASN A 250 6.35 -23.22 2.63
C ASN A 250 5.61 -22.63 1.43
N THR A 251 4.27 -22.69 1.42
CA THR A 251 3.44 -22.16 0.31
C THR A 251 3.70 -20.69 0.02
N LEU A 252 3.73 -19.83 1.06
CA LEU A 252 3.97 -18.40 0.90
C LEU A 252 5.43 -18.06 0.56
N LEU A 253 6.37 -18.95 0.88
CA LEU A 253 7.74 -18.89 0.36
C LEU A 253 7.82 -19.33 -1.11
N GLU A 254 6.98 -20.26 -1.56
CA GLU A 254 6.88 -20.63 -2.99
C GLU A 254 6.27 -19.50 -3.82
N ASP A 255 5.15 -18.91 -3.37
CA ASP A 255 4.48 -17.78 -4.04
C ASP A 255 5.36 -16.51 -4.11
N ARG A 256 6.31 -16.37 -3.16
CA ARG A 256 7.30 -15.29 -3.15
C ARG A 256 8.56 -15.57 -3.97
N ARG A 257 8.69 -16.74 -4.57
CA ARG A 257 9.79 -17.00 -5.53
C ARG A 257 9.68 -15.98 -6.66
N GLN A 258 10.77 -15.27 -6.87
CA GLN A 258 10.85 -14.36 -7.99
C GLN A 258 10.78 -15.16 -9.31
N PHE A 259 10.28 -14.50 -10.35
CA PHE A 259 10.17 -14.95 -11.74
C PHE A 259 11.45 -15.56 -12.38
N ASP A 260 12.60 -15.38 -11.75
CA ASP A 260 13.92 -15.90 -12.12
C ASP A 260 14.23 -17.28 -11.52
N TYR A 261 13.46 -17.72 -10.51
CA TYR A 261 13.70 -18.96 -9.79
C TYR A 261 13.62 -20.18 -10.71
N GLY A 262 14.71 -20.96 -10.76
CA GLY A 262 14.80 -22.17 -11.58
C GLY A 262 15.22 -21.94 -13.04
N LEU A 263 15.62 -20.73 -13.43
CA LEU A 263 16.13 -20.45 -14.77
C LEU A 263 17.67 -20.53 -14.83
N GLU A 264 18.21 -21.23 -15.84
CA GLU A 264 19.66 -21.29 -16.11
C GLU A 264 20.22 -20.01 -16.78
N GLN A 265 19.51 -18.87 -16.67
CA GLN A 265 19.85 -17.61 -17.31
C GLN A 265 20.62 -16.71 -16.33
N THR A 266 21.96 -16.67 -16.45
CA THR A 266 22.82 -15.85 -15.56
C THR A 266 22.74 -14.33 -15.82
N ASP A 267 22.13 -13.92 -16.93
CA ASP A 267 21.94 -12.52 -17.31
C ASP A 267 20.54 -12.05 -16.91
N VAL A 268 20.46 -11.31 -15.80
CA VAL A 268 19.22 -10.84 -15.16
C VAL A 268 18.37 -9.97 -16.12
N GLU A 269 19.01 -9.27 -17.07
CA GLU A 269 18.31 -8.41 -18.03
C GLU A 269 17.63 -9.19 -19.18
N ARG A 270 17.95 -10.48 -19.33
CA ARG A 270 17.41 -11.36 -20.39
C ARG A 270 16.38 -12.38 -19.89
N ILE A 271 15.95 -12.26 -18.65
CA ILE A 271 14.98 -13.19 -18.08
C ILE A 271 13.59 -12.96 -18.71
N PRO A 272 12.99 -13.97 -19.38
CA PRO A 272 11.71 -13.81 -20.08
C PRO A 272 10.60 -13.32 -19.16
N ARG A 273 9.99 -12.18 -19.49
CA ARG A 273 9.10 -11.44 -18.57
C ARG A 273 8.14 -10.54 -19.34
N GLY A 274 6.91 -10.45 -18.88
CA GLY A 274 5.93 -9.47 -19.37
C GLY A 274 6.42 -8.02 -19.18
N PRO A 275 5.86 -7.06 -19.93
CA PRO A 275 6.26 -5.66 -19.82
C PRO A 275 5.79 -5.04 -18.50
N TYR A 276 6.57 -4.14 -17.93
CA TYR A 276 6.24 -3.38 -16.72
C TYR A 276 6.76 -1.95 -16.82
N PHE A 277 6.05 -0.96 -16.28
CA PHE A 277 6.51 0.43 -16.37
C PHE A 277 7.70 0.71 -15.43
N ILE A 278 8.73 1.33 -15.99
CA ILE A 278 9.87 1.91 -15.25
C ILE A 278 9.61 3.40 -15.02
N ARG A 279 9.03 4.08 -16.03
CA ARG A 279 8.62 5.48 -15.95
C ARG A 279 7.28 5.64 -16.65
N GLN A 280 6.26 6.01 -15.88
CA GLN A 280 4.98 6.42 -16.44
C GLN A 280 5.09 7.80 -17.11
N PRO A 281 4.23 8.08 -18.11
CA PRO A 281 4.12 9.44 -18.62
C PRO A 281 3.61 10.40 -17.54
N VAL A 282 3.83 11.69 -17.76
CA VAL A 282 3.42 12.77 -16.85
C VAL A 282 2.71 13.84 -17.68
N ASP A 283 1.78 14.56 -17.07
CA ASP A 283 1.14 15.73 -17.70
C ASP A 283 2.18 16.71 -18.23
N THR A 284 1.94 17.24 -19.43
CA THR A 284 2.85 18.21 -20.07
C THR A 284 2.10 19.43 -20.54
N THR A 285 2.71 20.60 -20.38
CA THR A 285 2.21 21.86 -20.93
C THR A 285 3.17 22.36 -21.98
N TYR A 286 2.71 22.48 -23.23
CA TYR A 286 3.47 23.10 -24.30
C TYR A 286 3.42 24.63 -24.18
N ASP A 287 4.60 25.25 -24.10
CA ASP A 287 4.76 26.70 -23.99
C ASP A 287 4.59 27.37 -25.35
N THR A 288 3.39 27.89 -25.61
CA THR A 288 3.05 28.57 -26.87
C THR A 288 3.83 29.88 -27.05
N GLY A 289 4.26 30.52 -25.97
CA GLY A 289 5.14 31.69 -26.02
C GLY A 289 6.53 31.38 -26.54
N LYS A 290 6.99 30.12 -26.38
CA LYS A 290 8.30 29.65 -26.86
C LYS A 290 8.25 28.87 -28.18
N ALA A 291 7.11 28.89 -28.90
CA ALA A 291 6.94 28.16 -30.16
C ALA A 291 7.96 28.51 -31.27
N SER A 292 8.62 29.67 -31.19
CA SER A 292 9.74 30.04 -32.08
C SER A 292 10.99 29.17 -31.85
N ILE A 293 11.23 28.77 -30.59
CA ILE A 293 12.42 28.07 -30.08
C ILE A 293 12.15 26.56 -30.01
N THR A 294 11.07 26.14 -29.36
CA THR A 294 10.65 24.74 -29.20
C THR A 294 9.43 24.48 -30.08
N ARG A 295 9.60 23.74 -31.18
CA ARG A 295 8.54 23.49 -32.18
C ARG A 295 7.81 22.16 -32.03
N ASP A 296 8.28 21.32 -31.11
CA ASP A 296 7.82 19.96 -30.90
C ASP A 296 7.52 19.76 -29.41
N VAL A 297 6.54 18.91 -29.10
CA VAL A 297 6.26 18.45 -27.73
C VAL A 297 6.46 16.94 -27.64
N THR A 298 6.95 16.44 -26.49
CA THR A 298 7.25 15.02 -26.29
C THR A 298 6.56 14.49 -25.05
N LEU A 299 5.73 13.45 -25.21
CA LEU A 299 5.23 12.62 -24.11
C LEU A 299 6.15 11.40 -23.98
N SER A 300 6.73 11.18 -22.80
CA SER A 300 7.69 10.09 -22.56
C SER A 300 7.11 8.96 -21.73
N CYS A 301 7.29 7.72 -22.17
CA CYS A 301 6.85 6.52 -21.46
C CYS A 301 7.94 5.44 -21.57
N LEU A 302 8.27 4.77 -20.47
CA LEU A 302 9.32 3.74 -20.42
C LEU A 302 8.84 2.49 -19.68
N ALA A 303 8.95 1.35 -20.34
CA ALA A 303 8.66 0.02 -19.82
C ALA A 303 9.87 -0.91 -20.00
N GLY A 304 10.16 -1.68 -18.96
CA GLY A 304 11.07 -2.82 -19.00
C GLY A 304 10.35 -4.11 -19.40
N GLY A 305 11.11 -5.18 -19.57
CA GLY A 305 10.63 -6.51 -19.97
C GLY A 305 11.51 -7.11 -21.07
N TYR A 306 11.62 -8.44 -21.09
CA TYR A 306 12.40 -9.17 -22.08
C TYR A 306 11.54 -10.24 -22.79
N PRO A 307 11.51 -10.29 -24.13
CA PRO A 307 12.11 -9.34 -25.07
C PRO A 307 11.59 -7.91 -24.91
N THR A 308 12.41 -6.92 -25.32
CA THR A 308 12.14 -5.49 -25.19
C THR A 308 10.76 -5.13 -25.76
N PRO A 309 9.89 -4.43 -25.01
CA PRO A 309 8.54 -4.16 -25.45
C PRO A 309 8.48 -3.16 -26.61
N ARG A 310 7.47 -3.35 -27.46
CA ARG A 310 7.05 -2.39 -28.49
C ARG A 310 6.01 -1.44 -27.90
N TYR A 311 6.10 -0.17 -28.28
CA TYR A 311 5.23 0.88 -27.79
C TYR A 311 4.21 1.29 -28.84
N THR A 312 2.97 1.50 -28.41
CA THR A 312 1.92 2.20 -29.16
C THR A 312 1.36 3.31 -28.30
N TRP A 313 0.99 4.43 -28.93
CA TRP A 313 0.36 5.56 -28.26
C TRP A 313 -1.07 5.73 -28.73
N TYR A 314 -1.94 6.21 -27.85
CA TYR A 314 -3.34 6.46 -28.12
C TYR A 314 -3.74 7.85 -27.61
N LYS A 315 -4.68 8.49 -28.32
CA LYS A 315 -5.40 9.68 -27.86
C LYS A 315 -6.79 9.26 -27.39
N GLU A 316 -7.21 9.79 -26.25
CA GLU A 316 -8.55 9.65 -25.72
C GLU A 316 -9.40 10.85 -26.16
N GLU A 317 -10.53 10.58 -26.83
CA GLU A 317 -11.42 11.61 -27.37
C GLU A 317 -12.90 11.20 -27.18
N TYR A 318 -13.71 12.13 -26.69
CA TYR A 318 -15.16 11.92 -26.52
C TYR A 318 -15.88 12.20 -27.85
N VAL A 319 -16.37 11.14 -28.49
CA VAL A 319 -17.12 11.21 -29.74
C VAL A 319 -18.55 10.78 -29.49
N LYS A 320 -19.49 11.72 -29.57
CA LYS A 320 -20.93 11.51 -29.29
C LYS A 320 -21.16 10.91 -27.89
N ASP A 321 -20.61 11.56 -26.88
CA ASP A 321 -20.68 11.19 -25.45
C ASP A 321 -20.09 9.82 -25.08
N ASN A 322 -19.37 9.16 -26.01
CA ASN A 322 -18.63 7.94 -25.74
C ASN A 322 -17.11 8.20 -25.77
N LEU A 323 -16.37 7.65 -24.80
CA LEU A 323 -14.92 7.73 -24.76
C LEU A 323 -14.32 6.79 -25.81
N THR A 324 -13.69 7.35 -26.83
CA THR A 324 -13.01 6.60 -27.89
C THR A 324 -11.50 6.69 -27.75
N VAL A 325 -10.83 5.55 -27.93
CA VAL A 325 -9.38 5.42 -27.82
C VAL A 325 -8.80 5.28 -29.23
N ILE A 326 -8.21 6.35 -29.75
CA ILE A 326 -7.73 6.45 -31.12
C ILE A 326 -6.23 6.15 -31.16
N GLN A 327 -5.84 5.07 -31.85
CA GLN A 327 -4.43 4.74 -32.02
C GLN A 327 -3.70 5.78 -32.85
N ILE A 328 -2.58 6.28 -32.33
CA ILE A 328 -1.69 7.19 -33.04
C ILE A 328 -0.80 6.36 -33.98
N ASP A 329 -0.93 6.66 -35.27
CA ASP A 329 -0.24 5.98 -36.35
C ASP A 329 0.68 6.97 -37.09
N PRO A 330 2.00 6.94 -36.84
CA PRO A 330 3.00 7.77 -37.54
C PRO A 330 2.94 7.67 -39.06
N LEU A 331 2.48 6.54 -39.62
CA LEU A 331 2.39 6.34 -41.08
C LEU A 331 1.21 7.09 -41.70
N LYS A 332 0.17 7.41 -40.91
CA LYS A 332 -0.99 8.20 -41.37
C LYS A 332 -0.80 9.69 -41.19
N ASN A 333 -0.01 10.12 -40.21
CA ASN A 333 0.22 11.53 -39.91
C ASN A 333 1.70 11.80 -39.59
N ALA A 334 2.41 12.37 -40.56
CA ALA A 334 3.82 12.73 -40.46
C ALA A 334 4.14 13.83 -39.41
N ARG A 335 3.14 14.38 -38.70
CA ARG A 335 3.38 15.19 -37.50
C ARG A 335 3.71 14.35 -36.27
N HIS A 336 3.48 13.03 -36.28
CA HIS A 336 3.68 12.17 -35.12
C HIS A 336 4.87 11.24 -35.34
N THR A 337 5.82 11.25 -34.41
CA THR A 337 6.95 10.31 -34.37
C THR A 337 6.86 9.51 -33.07
N VAL A 338 6.93 8.18 -33.15
CA VAL A 338 6.98 7.31 -31.96
C VAL A 338 8.30 6.56 -31.95
N SER A 339 9.11 6.75 -30.90
CA SER A 339 10.43 6.12 -30.77
C SER A 339 10.81 5.90 -29.30
N GLY A 340 11.24 4.68 -28.95
CA GLY A 340 11.70 4.35 -27.59
C GLY A 340 10.67 4.57 -26.49
N GLY A 341 9.37 4.54 -26.81
CA GLY A 341 8.27 4.87 -25.90
C GLY A 341 7.92 6.36 -25.82
N ASN A 342 8.70 7.25 -26.45
CA ASN A 342 8.36 8.66 -26.60
C ASN A 342 7.43 8.88 -27.80
N LEU A 343 6.36 9.66 -27.61
CA LEU A 343 5.57 10.27 -28.67
C LEU A 343 6.01 11.72 -28.84
N ILE A 344 6.46 12.08 -30.04
CA ILE A 344 6.83 13.45 -30.42
C ILE A 344 5.76 13.96 -31.37
N ILE A 345 5.17 15.12 -31.06
CA ILE A 345 4.20 15.81 -31.90
C ILE A 345 4.87 17.07 -32.45
N HIS A 346 5.08 17.08 -33.77
CA HIS A 346 5.74 18.17 -34.50
C HIS A 346 4.76 19.27 -34.88
N ARG A 347 5.11 20.53 -34.56
CA ARG A 347 4.24 21.71 -34.71
C ARG A 347 2.88 21.49 -34.02
N PRO A 348 2.86 21.31 -32.68
CA PRO A 348 1.64 21.02 -31.94
C PRO A 348 0.68 22.21 -31.99
N SER A 349 -0.60 21.91 -32.16
CA SER A 349 -1.69 22.88 -32.26
C SER A 349 -2.74 22.56 -31.22
N GLN A 350 -3.11 23.56 -30.42
CA GLN A 350 -4.07 23.40 -29.33
C GLN A 350 -5.37 22.73 -29.77
N ASN A 351 -5.91 23.15 -30.92
CA ASN A 351 -7.20 22.69 -31.44
C ASN A 351 -7.21 21.21 -31.87
N LEU A 352 -6.04 20.61 -32.14
CA LEU A 352 -5.89 19.26 -32.68
C LEU A 352 -5.26 18.30 -31.67
N ASP A 353 -4.29 18.81 -30.90
CA ASP A 353 -3.36 18.01 -30.12
C ASP A 353 -3.54 18.22 -28.60
N GLN A 354 -4.37 19.17 -28.16
CA GLN A 354 -4.81 19.18 -26.76
C GLN A 354 -5.70 17.95 -26.48
N GLY A 355 -5.54 17.37 -25.29
CA GLY A 355 -6.35 16.23 -24.84
C GLY A 355 -5.58 15.23 -23.98
N THR A 356 -6.20 14.07 -23.76
CA THR A 356 -5.67 13.01 -22.92
C THR A 356 -5.02 11.92 -23.77
N TYR A 357 -3.89 11.37 -23.31
CA TYR A 357 -3.06 10.41 -24.03
C TYR A 357 -2.57 9.29 -23.11
N HIS A 358 -2.44 8.06 -23.62
CA HIS A 358 -1.76 6.98 -22.90
C HIS A 358 -0.87 6.16 -23.84
N CYS A 359 0.18 5.56 -23.27
CA CYS A 359 1.01 4.58 -23.97
C CYS A 359 0.57 3.16 -23.62
N THR A 360 0.93 2.22 -24.48
CA THR A 360 0.85 0.79 -24.23
C THR A 360 2.18 0.16 -24.60
N ALA A 361 2.72 -0.66 -23.70
CA ALA A 361 3.91 -1.47 -23.94
C ALA A 361 3.52 -2.95 -24.08
N GLN A 362 3.99 -3.62 -25.12
CA GLN A 362 3.65 -5.02 -25.42
C GLN A 362 4.88 -5.83 -25.84
N ASN A 363 5.01 -7.05 -25.31
CA ASN A 363 5.95 -8.06 -25.82
C ASN A 363 5.23 -9.43 -25.97
N SER A 364 5.99 -10.50 -26.19
CA SER A 364 5.47 -11.87 -26.35
C SER A 364 4.82 -12.47 -25.09
N TYR A 365 5.06 -11.88 -23.91
CA TYR A 365 4.63 -12.39 -22.61
C TYR A 365 3.56 -11.51 -21.93
N GLY A 366 3.19 -10.36 -22.50
CA GLY A 366 2.12 -9.53 -21.96
C GLY A 366 1.98 -8.16 -22.63
N LYS A 367 0.97 -7.41 -22.16
CA LYS A 367 0.62 -6.05 -22.60
C LYS A 367 0.21 -5.24 -21.37
N VAL A 368 0.78 -4.04 -21.22
CA VAL A 368 0.44 -3.09 -20.15
C VAL A 368 0.10 -1.71 -20.73
N ILE A 369 -0.82 -1.01 -20.06
CA ILE A 369 -1.35 0.30 -20.46
C ILE A 369 -0.98 1.28 -19.35
N SER A 370 -0.48 2.47 -19.69
CA SER A 370 -0.08 3.48 -18.70
C SER A 370 -1.28 4.21 -18.10
N GLU A 371 -1.01 4.98 -17.05
CA GLU A 371 -1.84 6.12 -16.70
C GLU A 371 -2.04 7.07 -17.89
N SER A 372 -3.21 7.70 -17.91
CA SER A 372 -3.63 8.68 -18.91
C SER A 372 -3.16 10.07 -18.51
N VAL A 373 -2.50 10.80 -19.42
CA VAL A 373 -1.90 12.11 -19.16
C VAL A 373 -2.45 13.19 -20.06
N GLN A 374 -2.49 14.42 -19.57
CA GLN A 374 -2.96 15.59 -20.30
C GLN A 374 -1.82 16.29 -21.02
N LEU A 375 -2.02 16.56 -22.31
CA LEU A 375 -1.25 17.53 -23.07
C LEU A 375 -2.01 18.84 -23.09
N ASN A 376 -1.51 19.82 -22.33
CA ASN A 376 -2.08 21.15 -22.19
C ASN A 376 -1.25 22.20 -22.96
N PHE A 377 -1.87 23.35 -23.22
CA PHE A 377 -1.24 24.48 -23.92
C PHE A 377 -1.33 25.72 -23.03
N GLY A 378 -0.23 26.44 -22.89
CA GLY A 378 -0.17 27.64 -22.07
C GLY A 378 1.11 28.44 -22.36
N TYR A 379 1.31 29.53 -21.64
CA TYR A 379 2.54 30.32 -21.72
C TYR A 379 2.83 30.92 -20.35
N ILE A 380 4.12 31.11 -20.03
CA ILE A 380 4.54 31.80 -18.81
C ILE A 380 4.86 33.24 -19.19
N LEU A 381 4.15 34.19 -18.59
CA LEU A 381 4.48 35.61 -18.68
C LEU A 381 5.73 35.92 -17.85
N GLU A 382 6.44 36.98 -18.21
CA GLU A 382 7.56 37.49 -17.41
C GLU A 382 7.06 37.90 -16.01
N PHE A 383 7.77 37.44 -14.97
CA PHE A 383 7.44 37.79 -13.60
C PHE A 383 7.67 39.28 -13.37
N ASN A 384 6.61 40.01 -13.02
CA ASN A 384 6.74 41.40 -12.64
C ASN A 384 7.43 41.50 -11.27
N LEU A 385 8.70 41.88 -11.27
CA LEU A 385 9.54 42.00 -10.07
C LEU A 385 9.19 43.24 -9.20
N GLN A 386 8.29 44.11 -9.67
CA GLN A 386 7.83 45.27 -8.91
C GLN A 386 6.80 44.82 -7.86
N ARG A 387 7.16 44.92 -6.57
CA ARG A 387 6.18 44.77 -5.47
C ARG A 387 5.19 45.94 -5.54
N ALA A 388 3.91 45.67 -5.32
CA ALA A 388 2.92 46.73 -5.12
C ALA A 388 3.33 47.64 -3.92
N PRO A 389 3.08 48.96 -3.98
CA PRO A 389 3.42 49.85 -2.88
C PRO A 389 2.61 49.50 -1.63
N GLU A 390 3.30 49.07 -0.57
CA GLU A 390 2.70 48.86 0.74
C GLU A 390 2.32 50.21 1.35
N LYS A 391 1.04 50.37 1.67
CA LYS A 391 0.51 51.56 2.36
C LYS A 391 -0.08 51.11 3.69
N GLY A 392 0.65 51.34 4.78
CA GLY A 392 0.14 51.14 6.13
C GLY A 392 -0.88 52.23 6.47
N GLU A 393 -2.02 51.83 7.05
CA GLU A 393 -2.88 52.72 7.80
C GLU A 393 -2.49 52.60 9.28
N GLU A 394 -1.71 53.55 9.78
CA GLU A 394 -1.49 53.70 11.22
C GLU A 394 -2.73 54.34 11.86
N ASN A 395 -3.33 53.65 12.83
CA ASN A 395 -4.31 54.18 13.80
C ASN A 395 -4.11 53.45 15.13
#